data_AF-A0A354YCL2-F1
#
_entry.id   AF-A0A354YCL2-F1
#
_cell.length_a   1.000
_cell.length_b   1.000
_cell.length_c   1.000
_cell.angle_alpha   90.00
_cell.angle_beta   90.00
_cell.angle_gamma   90.00
#
_symmetry.space_group_name_H-M   'P 1'
#
loop_
_entity.id
_entity.type
_entity.pdbx_description
1 polymer ?
#
loop_
_entity_poly.entity_id
_entity_poly.type
_entity_poly.pdbx_seq_one_letter_code
_entity_poly.pdbx_strand_id
1 'polypeptide(L)' 'MSAAFDADPAQVVLRIATTLVADPHRVLDWYHGDGIASLGGFTAAQLVAAGHVAGVLAFLHGVLAAEDGAGGAG' A
#
# COMPACT_ATOMS: atom_id res chain seq x y z
N MET A 1 19.88 22.54 1.14
CA MET A 1 18.56 22.06 0.70
C MET A 1 18.78 20.73 0.00
N SER A 2 18.59 19.61 0.71
CA SER A 2 18.91 18.27 0.20
C SER A 2 17.78 17.71 -0.66
N ALA A 3 18.11 17.35 -1.90
CA ALA A 3 17.26 16.60 -2.82
C ALA A 3 17.25 15.11 -2.47
N ALA A 4 16.61 14.76 -1.35
CA ALA A 4 16.42 13.38 -0.94
C ALA A 4 14.96 12.97 -1.21
N PHE A 5 14.74 12.22 -2.30
CA PHE A 5 13.55 11.41 -2.58
C PHE A 5 12.23 12.16 -2.83
N ASP A 6 12.13 12.84 -3.97
CA ASP A 6 10.85 13.16 -4.63
C ASP A 6 10.28 11.89 -5.30
N ALA A 7 10.13 10.82 -4.52
CA ALA A 7 9.52 9.60 -5.02
C ALA A 7 8.02 9.82 -5.04
N ASP A 8 7.40 9.71 -6.23
CA ASP A 8 5.96 9.76 -6.39
C ASP A 8 5.30 8.83 -5.35
N PRO A 9 4.48 9.36 -4.43
CA PRO A 9 3.90 8.57 -3.36
C PRO A 9 3.05 7.41 -3.87
N ALA A 10 2.47 7.53 -5.08
CA ALA A 10 1.76 6.44 -5.72
C ALA A 10 2.72 5.28 -6.05
N GLN A 11 3.90 5.58 -6.61
CA GLN A 11 4.91 4.57 -6.92
C GLN A 11 5.42 3.86 -5.67
N VAL A 12 5.60 4.58 -4.56
CA VAL A 12 6.01 3.98 -3.29
C VAL A 12 4.98 2.97 -2.79
N VAL A 13 3.69 3.35 -2.81
CA VAL A 13 2.59 2.46 -2.41
C VAL A 13 2.50 1.25 -3.33
N LEU A 14 2.52 1.44 -4.65
CA LEU A 14 2.44 0.35 -5.63
C LEU A 14 3.60 -0.63 -5.48
N ARG A 15 4.83 -0.15 -5.27
CA ARG A 15 5.99 -1.01 -5.04
C ARG A 15 5.80 -1.93 -3.83
N ILE A 16 5.25 -1.43 -2.74
CA ILE A 16 4.98 -2.27 -1.56
C ILE A 16 3.79 -3.20 -1.82
N ALA A 17 2.74 -2.73 -2.48
CA ALA A 17 1.60 -3.59 -2.81
C ALA A 17 2.01 -4.76 -3.73
N THR A 18 2.99 -4.58 -4.63
CA THR A 18 3.53 -5.67 -5.46
C THR A 18 4.28 -6.75 -4.67
N THR A 19 4.68 -6.50 -3.42
CA THR A 19 5.26 -7.56 -2.57
C THR A 19 4.19 -8.46 -1.96
N LEU A 20 2.94 -7.99 -1.85
CA LEU A 20 1.80 -8.78 -1.38
C LEU A 20 1.12 -9.54 -2.53
N VAL A 21 0.96 -8.88 -3.67
CA VAL A 21 0.31 -9.46 -4.85
C VAL A 21 1.23 -9.31 -6.05
N ALA A 22 1.72 -10.44 -6.57
CA ALA A 22 2.69 -10.44 -7.66
C ALA A 22 2.13 -9.94 -9.01
N ASP A 23 0.81 -10.01 -9.21
CA ASP A 23 0.16 -9.55 -10.44
C ASP A 23 -0.04 -8.02 -10.42
N PRO A 24 0.67 -7.27 -11.28
CA PRO A 24 0.57 -5.81 -11.31
C PRO A 24 -0.83 -5.30 -11.67
N HIS A 25 -1.61 -6.05 -12.46
CA HIS A 25 -2.97 -5.66 -12.82
C HIS A 25 -3.88 -5.68 -11.59
N ARG A 26 -3.78 -6.73 -10.78
CA ARG A 26 -4.52 -6.83 -9.51
C ARG A 26 -4.12 -5.75 -8.51
N VAL A 27 -2.84 -5.39 -8.46
CA VAL A 27 -2.36 -4.30 -7.61
C VAL A 27 -2.97 -2.96 -8.03
N LEU A 28 -3.04 -2.69 -9.34
CA LEU A 28 -3.68 -1.48 -9.86
C LEU A 28 -5.20 -1.47 -9.62
N ASP A 29 -5.86 -2.61 -9.82
CA ASP A 29 -7.30 -2.76 -9.56
C ASP A 29 -7.61 -2.49 -8.08
N TRP A 30 -6.81 -3.05 -7.17
CA TRP A 30 -6.92 -2.75 -5.73
C TRP A 30 -6.67 -1.27 -5.44
N TYR A 31 -5.57 -0.71 -5.98
CA TYR A 31 -5.15 0.66 -5.72
C TYR A 31 -6.22 1.70 -6.08
N HIS A 32 -6.94 1.46 -7.18
CA HIS A 32 -7.99 2.35 -7.69
C HIS A 32 -9.41 1.97 -7.30
N GLY A 33 -9.67 0.70 -6.98
CA GLY A 33 -11.03 0.15 -6.93
C GLY A 33 -11.44 -0.46 -5.61
N ASP A 34 -10.50 -0.79 -4.72
CA ASP A 34 -10.80 -1.43 -3.44
C ASP A 34 -10.63 -0.47 -2.26
N GLY A 35 -11.70 -0.35 -1.48
CA GLY A 35 -11.77 0.57 -0.35
C GLY A 35 -11.13 -0.04 0.90
N ILE A 36 -10.18 0.65 1.50
CA ILE A 36 -9.51 0.18 2.72
C ILE A 36 -10.44 0.47 3.90
N ALA A 37 -11.17 -0.54 4.37
CA ALA A 37 -12.19 -0.39 5.42
C ALA A 37 -11.66 0.25 6.72
N SER A 38 -10.44 -0.10 7.14
CA SER A 38 -9.78 0.48 8.33
C SER A 38 -9.35 1.94 8.16
N LEU A 39 -9.32 2.43 6.92
CA LEU A 39 -9.03 3.83 6.56
C LEU A 39 -10.28 4.55 6.05
N GLY A 40 -11.47 4.16 6.54
CA GLY A 40 -12.74 4.82 6.22
C GLY A 40 -13.34 4.41 4.88
N GLY A 41 -12.86 3.33 4.26
CA GLY A 41 -13.38 2.82 2.98
C GLY A 41 -12.86 3.57 1.76
N PHE A 42 -11.87 4.46 1.91
CA PHE A 42 -11.22 5.11 0.78
C PHE A 42 -10.23 4.17 0.09
N THR A 43 -10.10 4.33 -1.22
CA THR A 43 -9.09 3.63 -2.02
C THR A 43 -7.69 4.18 -1.72
N ALA A 44 -6.66 3.38 -1.99
CA ALA A 44 -5.28 3.82 -1.85
C ALA A 44 -4.97 5.04 -2.74
N ALA A 45 -5.52 5.09 -3.96
CA ALA A 45 -5.40 6.24 -4.85
C ALA A 45 -5.98 7.53 -4.24
N GLN A 46 -7.17 7.47 -3.66
CA GLN A 46 -7.80 8.62 -3.01
C GLN A 46 -6.99 9.11 -1.80
N LEU A 47 -6.48 8.18 -1.00
CA LEU A 47 -5.68 8.51 0.18
C LEU A 47 -4.33 9.12 -0.22
N VAL A 48 -3.69 8.62 -1.26
CA VAL A 48 -2.46 9.21 -1.81
C VAL A 48 -2.72 10.61 -2.35
N ALA A 49 -3.79 10.80 -3.13
CA ALA A 49 -4.16 12.12 -3.66
C ALA A 49 -4.48 13.14 -2.56
N ALA A 50 -4.99 12.68 -1.41
CA ALA A 50 -5.24 13.51 -0.23
C ALA A 50 -4.01 13.71 0.68
N GLY A 51 -2.84 13.16 0.35
CA GLY A 51 -1.62 13.25 1.15
C GLY A 51 -1.56 12.31 2.36
N HIS A 52 -2.50 11.37 2.48
CA HIS A 52 -2.56 10.38 3.57
C HIS A 52 -1.72 9.12 3.30
N VAL A 53 -0.60 9.27 2.60
CA VAL A 53 0.29 8.18 2.16
C VAL A 53 0.78 7.35 3.35
N ALA A 54 1.16 8.01 4.46
CA ALA A 54 1.66 7.33 5.64
C ALA A 54 0.67 6.30 6.22
N GLY A 55 -0.64 6.59 6.16
CA GLY A 55 -1.69 5.67 6.61
C GLY A 55 -1.79 4.43 5.71
N VAL A 56 -1.69 4.62 4.40
CA VAL A 56 -1.68 3.51 3.42
C VAL A 56 -0.45 2.62 3.62
N LEU A 57 0.73 3.21 3.84
CA LEU A 57 1.96 2.46 4.09
C LEU A 57 1.90 1.66 5.39
N ALA A 58 1.37 2.25 6.47
CA ALA A 58 1.18 1.55 7.73
C ALA A 58 0.23 0.36 7.59
N PHE A 59 -0.86 0.53 6.81
CA PHE A 59 -1.77 -0.56 6.48
C PHE A 59 -1.05 -1.70 5.75
N LEU A 60 -0.31 -1.40 4.67
CA LEU A 60 0.39 -2.41 3.87
C LEU A 60 1.45 -3.18 4.69
N HIS A 61 2.22 -2.49 5.52
CA HIS A 61 3.17 -3.17 6.42
C HIS A 61 2.47 -4.06 7.45
N GLY A 62 1.29 -3.66 7.94
CA GLY A 62 0.48 -4.49 8.83
C GLY A 62 0.02 -5.78 8.15
N VAL A 63 -0.38 -5.70 6.87
CA VAL A 63 -0.74 -6.89 6.07
C VAL A 63 0.49 -7.78 5.86
N LEU A 64 1.63 -7.23 5.46
CA LEU A 64 2.87 -7.99 5.27
C LEU A 64 3.28 -8.75 6.54
N ALA A 65 3.22 -8.09 7.70
CA ALA A 65 3.55 -8.72 8.97
C ALA A 65 2.60 -9.88 9.33
N ALA A 66 1.32 -9.79 8.94
CA ALA A 66 0.35 -10.86 9.15
C ALA A 66 0.61 -12.08 8.24
N GLU A 67 0.96 -11.84 6.98
CA GLU A 67 1.30 -12.91 6.02
C GLU A 67 2.61 -13.61 6.41
N ASP A 68 3.63 -12.87 6.85
CA ASP A 68 4.90 -13.44 7.33
C ASP A 68 4.72 -14.27 8.61
N GLY A 69 3.88 -13.79 9.55
CA GLY A 69 3.61 -14.49 10.81
C GLY A 69 2.81 -15.79 10.66
N ALA A 70 2.02 -15.93 9.59
CA ALA A 70 1.27 -17.14 9.29
C ALA A 70 2.15 -18.31 8.78
N GLY A 71 3.39 -18.02 8.35
CA GLY A 71 4.37 -19.02 7.89
C GLY A 71 5.28 -19.62 8.97
N GLY A 72 5.16 -19.18 10.24
CA GLY A 72 6.08 -19.51 11.34
C GLY A 72 5.69 -20.67 12.26
N ALA A 73 4.72 -21.50 11.87
CA ALA A 73 4.37 -22.74 12.57
C ALA A 73 4.55 -23.94 11.62
N GLY A 74 5.80 -24.33 11.40
CA GLY A 74 6.20 -25.53 10.65
C GLY A 74 7.42 -26.17 11.27
#